data_AF-A0A820J4J1-F1
#
_entry.id   AF-A0A820J4J1-F1
#
_cell.length_a   1.000
_cell.length_b   1.000
_cell.length_c   1.000
_cell.angle_alpha   90.00
_cell.angle_beta   90.00
_cell.angle_gamma   90.00
#
_symmetry.space_group_name_H-M   'P 1'
#
loop_
_entity.id
_entity.type
_entity.pdbx_description
1 polymer ?
#
loop_
_entity_poly.entity_id
_entity_poly.type
_entity_poly.pdbx_seq_one_letter_code
_entity_poly.pdbx_strand_id
1 'polypeptide(L)'
;MLCSYRLSGWRQYFSSEKFDQKYEKLDDDNDTNESAKAITYVQLFRSADWLDILMLVVGLLVIMLYSIAFTARFVLFGQITGAFITQSFIDQCSLKNNLTAIHDSNRECLLNRSQISRNHDQSQQLCPGENTTVLSPWSFSHAPFRAAVTSRLPWLILIGVVELVCIISQYFIFNMTARRQAARIRILLLRSVMQRNITYCDFNSISQVSVKLFNNIDHMSKGIGFEFSVLLTALLSAVCCVIVALIINWQLTLIILCTAPFAIAGSFFFKESKNELDMYSQAGEIVQEVFSSIRTAISLNGGKFEEKR
;
A
#
# COMPACT_ATOMS: atom_id res chain seq x y z
N MET A 1 -39.82 -2.50 -17.55
CA MET A 1 -40.12 -3.91 -17.18
C MET A 1 -38.95 -4.65 -16.52
N LEU A 2 -37.67 -4.38 -16.84
CA LEU A 2 -36.50 -5.04 -16.22
C LEU A 2 -36.26 -4.72 -14.72
N CYS A 3 -36.86 -3.66 -14.18
CA CYS A 3 -36.76 -3.32 -12.75
C CYS A 3 -37.65 -4.20 -11.84
N SER A 4 -38.73 -4.77 -12.39
CA SER A 4 -39.66 -5.62 -11.62
C SER A 4 -39.14 -7.05 -11.45
N TYR A 5 -38.42 -7.59 -12.45
CA TYR A 5 -37.83 -8.94 -12.39
C TYR A 5 -36.60 -9.05 -11.47
N ARG A 6 -35.92 -7.94 -11.14
CA ARG A 6 -34.75 -7.97 -10.24
C ARG A 6 -35.12 -7.89 -8.76
N LEU A 7 -36.37 -7.51 -8.44
CA LEU A 7 -36.95 -7.51 -7.08
C LEU A 7 -37.53 -8.88 -6.67
N SER A 8 -37.94 -9.73 -7.62
CA SER A 8 -38.45 -11.08 -7.30
C SER A 8 -37.37 -12.01 -6.75
N GLY A 9 -36.11 -11.87 -7.19
CA GLY A 9 -34.97 -12.63 -6.64
C GLY A 9 -34.61 -12.26 -5.20
N TRP A 10 -34.98 -11.06 -4.73
CA TRP A 10 -34.82 -10.66 -3.32
C TRP A 10 -35.97 -11.17 -2.45
N ARG A 11 -37.19 -11.29 -3.00
CA ARG A 11 -38.33 -11.90 -2.30
C ARG A 11 -38.08 -13.38 -1.94
N GLN A 12 -37.32 -14.09 -2.76
CA GLN A 12 -37.02 -15.51 -2.56
C GLN A 12 -35.81 -15.75 -1.63
N TYR A 13 -34.86 -14.81 -1.57
CA TYR A 13 -33.72 -14.87 -0.64
C TYR A 13 -34.10 -14.43 0.78
N PHE A 14 -35.12 -13.59 0.92
CA PHE A 14 -35.69 -13.13 2.19
C PHE A 14 -36.97 -13.91 2.59
N SER A 15 -37.16 -15.12 2.04
CA SER A 15 -38.21 -16.05 2.49
C SER A 15 -37.74 -16.71 3.78
N SER A 16 -38.20 -16.16 4.90
CA SER A 16 -37.73 -16.33 6.29
C SER A 16 -37.75 -17.74 6.89
N GLU A 17 -38.14 -18.81 6.20
CA GLU A 17 -38.23 -20.14 6.84
C GLU A 17 -36.92 -20.93 6.85
N LYS A 18 -36.08 -20.80 5.82
CA LYS A 18 -34.79 -21.54 5.75
C LYS A 18 -33.61 -20.81 6.40
N PHE A 19 -33.74 -19.51 6.63
CA PHE A 19 -32.71 -18.69 7.26
C PHE A 19 -32.85 -18.71 8.79
N ASP A 20 -34.08 -18.63 9.30
CA ASP A 20 -34.35 -18.67 10.74
C ASP A 20 -34.08 -20.07 11.33
N GLN A 21 -34.50 -21.17 10.67
CA GLN A 21 -34.13 -22.55 11.09
C GLN A 21 -32.63 -22.83 11.07
N LYS A 22 -31.86 -22.12 10.24
CA LYS A 22 -30.41 -22.29 10.17
C LYS A 22 -29.70 -21.50 11.26
N TYR A 23 -30.26 -20.36 11.70
CA TYR A 23 -29.74 -19.57 12.82
C TYR A 23 -30.09 -20.19 14.17
N GLU A 24 -31.32 -20.70 14.34
CA GLU A 24 -31.75 -21.37 15.58
C GLU A 24 -30.97 -22.68 15.84
N LYS A 25 -30.55 -23.39 14.78
CA LYS A 25 -29.62 -24.53 14.88
C LYS A 25 -28.14 -24.15 15.05
N LEU A 26 -27.78 -22.89 14.82
CA LEU A 26 -26.41 -22.42 14.99
C LEU A 26 -26.18 -21.84 16.40
N ASP A 27 -27.22 -21.37 17.08
CA ASP A 27 -27.10 -20.83 18.44
C ASP A 27 -26.93 -21.92 19.52
N ASP A 28 -27.45 -23.14 19.31
CA ASP A 28 -27.25 -24.26 20.25
C ASP A 28 -25.84 -24.90 20.18
N ASP A 29 -25.12 -24.72 19.08
CA ASP A 29 -23.81 -25.38 18.84
C ASP A 29 -22.60 -24.45 19.07
N ASN A 30 -22.79 -23.16 19.33
CA ASN A 30 -21.75 -22.14 19.13
C ASN A 30 -21.24 -21.44 20.40
N ASP A 31 -21.12 -22.20 21.50
CA ASP A 31 -20.29 -21.82 22.66
C ASP A 31 -18.77 -22.01 22.39
N THR A 32 -18.36 -22.26 21.14
CA THR A 32 -16.94 -22.22 20.76
C THR A 32 -16.72 -21.55 19.40
N ASN A 33 -16.15 -20.35 19.44
CA ASN A 33 -15.57 -19.60 18.32
C ASN A 33 -16.55 -19.10 17.24
N GLU A 34 -17.03 -17.88 17.46
CA GLU A 34 -17.82 -17.07 16.53
C GLU A 34 -17.04 -16.74 15.23
N SER A 35 -16.96 -17.70 14.31
CA SER A 35 -16.56 -17.43 12.93
C SER A 35 -17.76 -16.88 12.18
N ALA A 36 -17.92 -15.56 12.21
CA ALA A 36 -18.92 -14.86 11.42
C ALA A 36 -18.84 -15.32 9.96
N LYS A 37 -19.90 -15.98 9.48
CA LYS A 37 -19.96 -16.55 8.13
C LYS A 37 -19.67 -15.48 7.08
N ALA A 38 -18.45 -15.47 6.56
CA ALA A 38 -17.99 -14.49 5.60
C ALA A 38 -18.79 -14.63 4.29
N ILE A 39 -19.40 -13.53 3.84
CA ILE A 39 -20.07 -13.45 2.56
C ILE A 39 -19.01 -13.24 1.48
N THR A 40 -19.09 -13.97 0.37
CA THR A 40 -18.17 -13.80 -0.76
C THR A 40 -18.29 -12.38 -1.32
N TYR A 41 -17.15 -11.70 -1.56
CA TYR A 41 -17.09 -10.33 -2.08
C TYR A 41 -17.98 -10.08 -3.32
N VAL A 42 -18.10 -11.07 -4.21
CA VAL A 42 -18.95 -10.97 -5.42
C VAL A 42 -20.44 -10.81 -5.09
N GLN A 43 -20.90 -11.42 -3.99
CA GLN A 43 -22.30 -11.30 -3.55
C GLN A 43 -22.61 -9.90 -2.98
N LEU A 44 -21.58 -9.20 -2.50
CA LEU A 44 -21.68 -7.82 -2.00
C LEU A 44 -22.03 -6.84 -3.14
N PHE A 45 -21.44 -7.05 -4.32
CA PHE A 45 -21.67 -6.23 -5.51
C PHE A 45 -22.97 -6.56 -6.26
N ARG A 46 -23.79 -7.51 -5.78
CA ARG A 46 -25.06 -7.88 -6.44
C ARG A 46 -26.06 -6.71 -6.54
N SER A 47 -25.94 -5.74 -5.63
CA SER A 47 -26.76 -4.51 -5.57
C SER A 47 -26.24 -3.36 -6.46
N ALA A 48 -25.15 -3.58 -7.21
CA ALA A 48 -24.59 -2.58 -8.11
C ALA A 48 -25.45 -2.40 -9.37
N ASP A 49 -25.71 -1.15 -9.73
CA ASP A 49 -26.34 -0.80 -11.00
C ASP A 49 -25.29 -0.75 -12.12
N TRP A 50 -25.77 -0.66 -13.36
CA TRP A 50 -24.91 -0.54 -14.55
C TRP A 50 -23.93 0.65 -14.45
N LEU A 51 -24.38 1.77 -13.88
CA LEU A 51 -23.55 2.97 -13.71
C LEU A 51 -22.44 2.74 -12.68
N ASP A 52 -22.72 2.01 -11.60
CA ASP A 52 -21.72 1.64 -10.60
C ASP A 52 -20.69 0.67 -11.18
N ILE A 53 -21.13 -0.27 -12.02
CA ILE A 53 -20.23 -1.18 -12.76
C ILE A 53 -19.33 -0.39 -13.72
N LEU A 54 -19.89 0.57 -14.46
CA LEU A 54 -19.11 1.42 -15.36
C LEU A 54 -18.07 2.24 -14.59
N MET A 55 -18.45 2.84 -13.45
CA MET A 55 -17.52 3.55 -12.59
C MET A 55 -16.40 2.64 -12.06
N LEU A 56 -16.72 1.39 -11.72
CA LEU A 56 -15.74 0.41 -11.27
C LEU A 56 -14.74 0.06 -12.38
N VAL A 57 -15.22 -0.17 -13.62
CA VAL A 57 -14.35 -0.43 -14.78
C VAL A 57 -13.45 0.76 -15.08
N VAL A 58 -13.99 1.99 -15.06
CA VAL A 58 -13.19 3.21 -15.22
C VAL A 58 -12.15 3.32 -14.10
N GLY A 59 -12.53 3.03 -12.86
CA GLY A 59 -11.60 3.00 -11.72
C GLY A 59 -10.46 1.99 -11.91
N LEU A 60 -10.74 0.80 -12.44
CA LEU A 60 -9.72 -0.20 -12.78
C LEU A 60 -8.74 0.29 -13.86
N LEU A 61 -9.26 0.96 -14.89
CA LEU A 61 -8.41 1.54 -15.94
C LEU A 61 -7.51 2.65 -15.38
N VAL A 62 -8.03 3.49 -14.49
CA VAL A 62 -7.22 4.52 -13.80
C VAL A 62 -6.13 3.89 -12.93
N ILE A 63 -6.43 2.79 -12.21
CA ILE A 63 -5.43 2.08 -11.42
C ILE A 63 -4.34 1.49 -12.32
N MET A 64 -4.71 0.88 -13.45
CA MET A 64 -3.74 0.36 -14.42
C MET A 64 -2.80 1.44 -14.93
N LEU A 65 -3.34 2.63 -15.29
CA LEU A 65 -2.55 3.77 -15.71
C LEU A 65 -1.60 4.26 -14.60
N TYR A 66 -2.10 4.34 -13.37
CA TYR A 66 -1.28 4.71 -12.21
C TYR A 66 -0.14 3.71 -11.98
N SER A 67 -0.40 2.40 -12.07
CA SER A 67 0.64 1.37 -11.91
C SER A 67 1.73 1.46 -12.98
N ILE A 68 1.37 1.64 -14.24
CA ILE A 68 2.33 1.78 -15.34
C ILE A 68 3.19 3.03 -15.15
N ALA A 69 2.57 4.16 -14.78
CA ALA A 69 3.28 5.41 -14.50
C ALA A 69 4.27 5.25 -13.32
N PHE A 70 3.84 4.59 -12.24
CA PHE A 70 4.65 4.33 -11.07
C PHE A 70 5.89 3.51 -11.43
N THR A 71 5.72 2.44 -12.20
CA THR A 71 6.83 1.61 -12.65
C THR A 71 7.74 2.36 -13.63
N ALA A 72 7.20 3.16 -14.55
CA ALA A 72 7.99 3.98 -15.47
C ALA A 72 8.88 4.99 -14.72
N ARG A 73 8.41 5.56 -13.60
CA ARG A 73 9.25 6.44 -12.78
C ARG A 73 10.48 5.72 -12.24
N PHE A 74 10.36 4.47 -11.76
CA PHE A 74 11.54 3.73 -11.27
C PHE A 74 12.60 3.54 -12.34
N VAL A 75 12.19 3.28 -13.59
CA VAL A 75 13.12 3.15 -14.71
C VAL A 75 13.85 4.47 -14.98
N LEU A 76 13.13 5.60 -15.01
CA LEU A 76 13.72 6.92 -15.19
C LEU A 76 14.66 7.29 -14.03
N PHE A 77 14.28 6.98 -12.79
CA PHE A 77 15.12 7.17 -11.62
C PHE A 77 16.42 6.37 -11.74
N GLY A 78 16.34 5.10 -12.17
CA GLY A 78 17.52 4.27 -12.40
C GLY A 78 18.49 4.85 -13.43
N GLN A 79 17.99 5.45 -14.51
CA GLN A 79 18.84 6.12 -15.51
C GLN A 79 19.54 7.36 -14.94
N ILE A 80 18.85 8.14 -14.11
CA ILE A 80 19.43 9.31 -13.44
C ILE A 80 20.51 8.86 -12.47
N THR A 81 20.25 7.85 -11.64
CA THR A 81 21.24 7.27 -10.72
C THR A 81 22.45 6.74 -11.48
N GLY A 82 22.28 6.09 -12.63
CA GLY A 82 23.38 5.66 -13.47
C GLY A 82 24.27 6.81 -13.97
N ALA A 83 23.69 7.98 -14.28
CA ALA A 83 24.44 9.17 -14.64
C ALA A 83 25.27 9.70 -13.47
N PHE A 84 24.71 9.74 -12.26
CA PHE A 84 25.43 10.13 -11.04
C PHE A 84 26.60 9.19 -10.73
N ILE A 85 26.36 7.87 -10.81
CA ILE A 85 27.40 6.87 -10.58
C ILE A 85 28.54 7.03 -11.60
N THR A 86 28.21 7.22 -12.88
CA THR A 86 29.22 7.41 -13.93
C THR A 86 30.06 8.66 -13.68
N GLN A 87 29.46 9.76 -13.23
CA GLN A 87 30.22 10.97 -12.85
C GLN A 87 31.16 10.71 -11.68
N SER A 88 30.67 10.03 -10.64
CA SER A 88 31.50 9.73 -9.47
C SER A 88 32.75 8.89 -9.83
N PHE A 89 32.63 7.98 -10.81
CA PHE A 89 33.78 7.23 -11.33
C PHE A 89 34.74 8.10 -12.16
N ILE A 90 34.22 9.00 -12.99
CA ILE A 90 35.04 9.92 -13.80
C ILE A 90 35.87 10.82 -12.89
N ASP A 91 35.30 11.35 -11.81
CA ASP A 91 36.02 12.20 -10.85
C ASP A 91 37.13 11.44 -10.13
N GLN A 92 36.86 10.20 -9.71
CA GLN A 92 37.86 9.30 -9.11
C GLN A 92 39.01 8.99 -10.09
N CYS A 93 38.70 8.70 -11.35
CA CYS A 93 39.71 8.43 -12.38
C CYS A 93 40.56 9.67 -12.67
N SER A 94 39.95 10.86 -12.76
CA SER A 94 40.68 12.12 -12.99
C SER A 94 41.68 12.40 -11.86
N LEU A 95 41.28 12.19 -10.60
CA LEU A 95 42.15 12.36 -9.44
C LEU A 95 43.28 11.31 -9.41
N LYS A 96 42.98 10.05 -9.71
CA LYS A 96 43.99 8.98 -9.80
C LYS A 96 45.00 9.24 -10.91
N ASN A 97 44.54 9.63 -12.10
CA ASN A 97 45.41 9.91 -13.24
C ASN A 97 46.34 11.09 -12.97
N ASN A 98 45.85 12.14 -12.29
CA ASN A 98 46.69 13.26 -11.87
C ASN A 98 47.68 12.85 -10.77
N LEU A 99 47.28 12.04 -9.78
CA LEU A 99 48.20 11.55 -8.75
C LEU A 99 49.27 10.59 -9.31
N THR A 100 48.92 9.73 -10.26
CA THR A 100 49.90 8.89 -10.96
C THR A 100 50.80 9.71 -11.86
N ALA A 101 50.27 10.71 -12.57
CA ALA A 101 51.09 11.65 -13.35
C ALA A 101 52.05 12.45 -12.46
N ILE A 102 51.65 12.81 -11.23
CA ILE A 102 52.53 13.45 -10.25
C ILE A 102 53.56 12.46 -9.69
N HIS A 103 53.18 11.20 -9.44
CA HIS A 103 54.11 10.16 -8.99
C HIS A 103 55.12 9.77 -10.08
N ASP A 104 54.71 9.77 -11.35
CA ASP A 104 55.57 9.52 -12.51
C ASP A 104 56.46 10.74 -12.80
N SER A 105 55.91 11.96 -12.73
CA SER A 105 56.68 13.20 -12.84
C SER A 105 57.72 13.36 -11.72
N ASN A 106 57.44 12.88 -10.50
CA ASN A 106 58.42 12.86 -9.41
C ASN A 106 59.50 11.77 -9.59
N ARG A 107 59.24 10.69 -10.34
CA ARG A 107 60.25 9.69 -10.71
C ARG A 107 61.08 10.14 -11.91
N GLU A 108 60.50 10.86 -12.87
CA GLU A 108 61.22 11.49 -13.98
C GLU A 108 61.98 12.76 -13.55
N CYS A 109 61.60 13.45 -12.47
CA CYS A 109 62.35 14.59 -11.95
C CYS A 109 63.71 14.22 -11.30
N LEU A 110 63.94 12.95 -10.96
CA LEU A 110 65.27 12.48 -10.53
C LEU A 110 66.15 12.01 -11.70
N LEU A 111 65.61 11.91 -12.92
CA LEU A 111 66.36 11.62 -14.12
C LEU A 111 65.92 12.53 -15.27
N ASN A 112 66.68 13.62 -15.43
CA ASN A 112 66.82 14.42 -16.63
C ASN A 112 66.08 15.77 -16.67
N ARG A 113 66.61 16.72 -15.88
CA ARG A 113 66.52 18.16 -16.14
C ARG A 113 67.32 18.52 -17.40
N SER A 114 66.84 18.18 -18.60
CA SER A 114 67.31 18.81 -19.86
C SER A 114 66.50 18.53 -21.14
N GLN A 115 65.23 18.13 -21.10
CA GLN A 115 64.39 18.07 -22.31
C GLN A 115 63.00 18.65 -22.05
N ILE A 116 62.96 19.94 -21.68
CA ILE A 116 61.80 20.77 -21.99
C ILE A 116 61.74 20.91 -23.52
N SER A 117 60.55 20.67 -24.06
CA SER A 117 60.17 20.90 -25.46
C SER A 117 60.40 19.71 -26.40
N ARG A 118 59.37 18.86 -26.50
CA ARG A 118 58.64 18.53 -27.74
C ARG A 118 57.64 17.42 -27.43
N ASN A 119 56.45 17.49 -28.01
CA ASN A 119 55.30 16.58 -27.86
C ASN A 119 54.28 17.01 -26.80
N HIS A 120 53.82 18.26 -26.92
CA HIS A 120 52.57 18.72 -26.29
C HIS A 120 51.43 18.85 -27.31
N ASP A 121 51.39 18.01 -28.35
CA ASP A 121 50.40 18.10 -29.45
C ASP A 121 49.74 16.76 -29.80
N GLN A 122 49.33 15.95 -28.81
CA GLN A 122 48.38 14.86 -29.10
C GLN A 122 47.53 14.36 -27.93
N SER A 123 47.12 15.24 -27.02
CA SER A 123 46.08 14.93 -26.02
C SER A 123 45.16 16.12 -25.72
N GLN A 124 45.05 17.08 -26.63
CA GLN A 124 44.02 18.13 -26.60
C GLN A 124 42.87 17.75 -27.52
N GLN A 125 42.02 16.80 -27.11
CA GLN A 125 40.70 16.68 -27.72
C GLN A 125 39.66 16.09 -26.77
N LEU A 126 39.42 16.75 -25.62
CA LEU A 126 38.10 16.70 -24.98
C LEU A 126 37.89 17.81 -23.93
N CYS A 127 37.82 19.07 -24.34
CA CYS A 127 37.07 20.13 -23.63
C CYS A 127 36.84 21.31 -24.59
N PRO A 128 35.58 21.72 -24.85
CA PRO A 128 35.32 22.93 -25.62
C PRO A 128 35.45 24.18 -24.74
N GLY A 129 36.27 25.12 -25.20
CA GLY A 129 36.03 26.56 -25.17
C GLY A 129 35.67 27.21 -23.84
N GLU A 130 36.70 27.73 -23.18
CA GLU A 130 36.63 28.80 -22.19
C GLU A 130 35.93 30.03 -22.78
N ASN A 131 34.73 30.35 -22.27
CA ASN A 131 34.17 31.70 -22.24
C ASN A 131 33.58 31.89 -20.85
N THR A 132 34.21 32.77 -20.09
CA THR A 132 33.96 33.08 -18.68
C THR A 132 32.55 33.66 -18.50
N THR A 133 31.65 32.85 -17.94
CA THR A 133 30.51 33.38 -17.16
C THR A 133 30.53 32.71 -15.80
N VAL A 134 30.71 33.55 -14.79
CA VAL A 134 30.64 33.32 -13.35
C VAL A 134 29.80 32.08 -13.01
N LEU A 135 30.48 30.94 -12.79
CA LEU A 135 29.83 29.73 -12.33
C LEU A 135 29.70 29.85 -10.81
N SER A 136 28.46 29.88 -10.34
CA SER A 136 28.13 29.85 -8.92
C SER A 136 28.81 28.65 -8.22
N PRO A 137 29.11 28.74 -6.91
CA PRO A 137 29.79 27.69 -6.13
C PRO A 137 29.14 26.29 -6.15
N TRP A 138 27.96 26.15 -6.76
CA TRP A 138 27.20 24.91 -6.92
C TRP A 138 27.26 24.31 -8.33
N SER A 139 28.10 24.87 -9.21
CA SER A 139 28.20 24.39 -10.58
C SER A 139 29.14 23.19 -10.68
N PHE A 140 28.61 22.01 -10.35
CA PHE A 140 29.16 20.72 -10.75
C PHE A 140 29.12 20.64 -12.29
N SER A 141 30.15 21.20 -12.95
CA SER A 141 30.16 21.42 -14.40
C SER A 141 30.90 20.31 -15.12
N HIS A 142 30.29 19.13 -15.18
CA HIS A 142 30.53 18.18 -16.25
C HIS A 142 29.39 18.33 -17.27
N ALA A 143 29.71 18.90 -18.44
CA ALA A 143 28.79 19.02 -19.57
C ALA A 143 27.98 17.74 -19.90
N PRO A 144 28.56 16.51 -19.88
CA PRO A 144 27.79 15.29 -20.19
C PRO A 144 26.74 14.94 -19.13
N PHE A 145 27.02 15.21 -17.85
CA PHE A 145 26.07 14.97 -16.76
C PHE A 145 24.85 15.86 -16.86
N ARG A 146 25.09 17.18 -17.02
CA ARG A 146 24.01 18.17 -17.09
C ARG A 146 23.08 17.85 -18.26
N ALA A 147 23.62 17.53 -19.44
CA ALA A 147 22.82 17.15 -20.61
C ALA A 147 22.00 15.85 -20.40
N ALA A 148 22.58 14.85 -19.71
CA ALA A 148 21.88 13.59 -19.43
C ALA A 148 20.72 13.75 -18.42
N VAL A 149 20.85 14.66 -17.47
CA VAL A 149 19.82 14.93 -16.44
C VAL A 149 18.75 15.89 -16.96
N THR A 150 19.14 17.00 -17.61
CA THR A 150 18.17 18.02 -18.08
C THR A 150 17.23 17.47 -19.15
N SER A 151 17.68 16.49 -19.96
CA SER A 151 16.82 15.82 -20.95
C SER A 151 15.77 14.89 -20.33
N ARG A 152 16.06 14.27 -19.16
CA ARG A 152 15.18 13.28 -18.51
C ARG A 152 14.26 13.88 -17.45
N LEU A 153 14.68 14.97 -16.81
CA LEU A 153 13.91 15.66 -15.77
C LEU A 153 12.47 16.05 -16.17
N PRO A 154 12.18 16.60 -17.38
CA PRO A 154 10.80 16.98 -17.73
C PRO A 154 9.84 15.79 -17.80
N TRP A 155 10.33 14.62 -18.24
CA TRP A 155 9.52 13.39 -18.27
C TRP A 155 9.11 12.93 -16.87
N LEU A 156 10.00 13.08 -15.88
CA LEU A 156 9.72 12.74 -14.48
C LEU A 156 8.64 13.66 -13.89
N ILE A 157 8.70 14.96 -14.20
CA ILE A 157 7.69 15.94 -13.77
C ILE A 157 6.33 15.60 -14.41
N LEU A 158 6.30 15.31 -15.72
CA LEU A 158 5.07 14.97 -16.43
C LEU A 158 4.40 13.72 -15.83
N ILE A 159 5.17 12.65 -15.60
CA ILE A 159 4.67 11.41 -14.97
C ILE A 159 4.13 11.69 -13.56
N GLY A 160 4.80 12.55 -12.78
CA GLY A 160 4.32 12.95 -11.46
C GLY A 160 2.99 13.69 -11.47
N VAL A 161 2.78 14.58 -12.44
CA VAL A 161 1.49 15.26 -12.60
C VAL A 161 0.40 14.27 -13.00
N VAL A 162 0.68 13.34 -13.93
CA VAL A 162 -0.28 12.31 -14.35
C VAL A 162 -0.71 11.43 -13.18
N GLU A 163 0.22 10.97 -12.36
CA GLU A 163 -0.10 10.15 -11.20
C GLU A 163 -0.92 10.88 -10.15
N LEU A 164 -0.61 12.16 -9.90
CA LEU A 164 -1.39 13.00 -8.97
C LEU A 164 -2.84 13.10 -9.45
N VAL A 165 -3.07 13.30 -10.75
CA VAL A 165 -4.42 13.33 -11.32
C VAL A 165 -5.10 11.95 -11.21
N CYS A 166 -4.38 10.87 -11.50
CA CYS A 166 -4.90 9.51 -11.41
C CYS A 166 -5.31 9.14 -9.97
N ILE A 167 -4.49 9.42 -8.96
CA ILE A 167 -4.80 9.05 -7.57
C ILE A 167 -6.01 9.81 -7.03
N ILE A 168 -6.15 11.11 -7.36
CA ILE A 168 -7.32 11.91 -6.98
C ILE A 168 -8.58 11.36 -7.66
N SER A 169 -8.49 11.06 -8.95
CA SER A 169 -9.59 10.49 -9.73
C SER A 169 -10.02 9.13 -9.19
N GLN A 170 -9.05 8.26 -8.89
CA GLN A 170 -9.26 6.95 -8.26
C GLN A 170 -9.97 7.09 -6.91
N TYR A 171 -9.48 7.96 -6.02
CA TYR A 171 -10.10 8.23 -4.72
C TYR A 171 -11.57 8.63 -4.87
N PHE A 172 -11.86 9.54 -5.81
CA PHE A 172 -13.22 10.03 -6.02
C PHE A 172 -14.15 8.94 -6.56
N ILE A 173 -13.73 8.18 -7.58
CA ILE A 173 -14.53 7.13 -8.22
C ILE A 173 -14.93 6.03 -7.22
N PHE A 174 -13.96 5.51 -6.45
CA PHE A 174 -14.21 4.42 -5.51
C PHE A 174 -15.06 4.88 -4.31
N ASN A 175 -14.81 6.06 -3.75
CA ASN A 175 -15.63 6.59 -2.66
C ASN A 175 -17.05 6.91 -3.10
N MET A 176 -17.24 7.47 -4.30
CA MET A 176 -18.57 7.76 -4.82
C MET A 176 -19.39 6.48 -5.04
N THR A 177 -18.74 5.45 -5.60
CA THR A 177 -19.35 4.13 -5.82
C THR A 177 -19.74 3.48 -4.49
N ALA A 178 -18.85 3.48 -3.49
CA ALA A 178 -19.13 2.91 -2.18
C ALA A 178 -20.29 3.62 -1.45
N ARG A 179 -20.33 4.96 -1.49
CA ARG A 179 -21.43 5.74 -0.89
C ARG A 179 -22.78 5.43 -1.53
N ARG A 180 -22.83 5.29 -2.86
CA ARG A 180 -24.05 4.92 -3.59
C ARG A 180 -24.54 3.53 -3.21
N GLN A 181 -23.63 2.56 -3.14
CA GLN A 181 -23.96 1.20 -2.72
C GLN A 181 -24.44 1.15 -1.26
N ALA A 182 -23.76 1.84 -0.35
CA ALA A 182 -24.14 1.93 1.06
C ALA A 182 -25.54 2.54 1.24
N ALA A 183 -25.85 3.63 0.52
CA ALA A 183 -27.17 4.27 0.57
C ALA A 183 -28.29 3.31 0.12
N ARG A 184 -28.07 2.55 -0.95
CA ARG A 184 -29.05 1.55 -1.42
C ARG A 184 -29.24 0.42 -0.42
N ILE A 185 -28.15 -0.09 0.14
CA ILE A 185 -28.21 -1.17 1.12
C ILE A 185 -28.94 -0.70 2.38
N ARG A 186 -28.76 0.54 2.82
CA ARG A 186 -29.54 1.13 3.93
C ARG A 186 -31.04 1.13 3.64
N ILE A 187 -31.45 1.54 2.45
CA ILE A 187 -32.87 1.58 2.05
C ILE A 187 -33.46 0.15 1.99
N LEU A 188 -32.72 -0.80 1.40
CA LEU A 188 -33.16 -2.20 1.31
C LEU A 188 -33.25 -2.85 2.69
N LEU A 189 -32.25 -2.62 3.55
CA LEU A 189 -32.25 -3.15 4.91
C LEU A 189 -33.42 -2.58 5.72
N LEU A 190 -33.62 -1.26 5.67
CA LEU A 190 -34.75 -0.61 6.36
C LEU A 190 -36.09 -1.16 5.87
N ARG A 191 -36.26 -1.30 4.54
CA ARG A 191 -37.48 -1.89 3.96
C ARG A 191 -37.70 -3.33 4.44
N SER A 192 -36.64 -4.12 4.54
CA SER A 192 -36.71 -5.52 4.96
C SER A 192 -37.05 -5.66 6.45
N VAL A 193 -36.53 -4.76 7.30
CA VAL A 193 -36.83 -4.72 8.74
C VAL A 193 -38.30 -4.34 8.96
N MET A 194 -38.82 -3.35 8.22
CA MET A 194 -40.22 -2.92 8.33
C MET A 194 -41.24 -3.97 7.87
N GLN A 195 -40.82 -4.97 7.10
CA GLN A 195 -41.68 -6.06 6.61
C GLN A 195 -41.64 -7.31 7.51
N ARG A 196 -40.89 -7.28 8.61
CA ARG A 196 -40.69 -8.43 9.49
C ARG A 196 -41.76 -8.48 10.58
N ASN A 197 -42.09 -9.69 11.04
CA ASN A 197 -43.15 -9.93 12.03
C ASN A 197 -42.85 -9.28 13.39
N ILE A 198 -43.90 -8.95 14.17
CA ILE A 198 -43.76 -8.35 15.50
C ILE A 198 -42.89 -9.18 16.45
N THR A 199 -42.96 -10.51 16.35
CA THR A 199 -42.12 -11.44 17.10
C THR A 199 -40.62 -11.19 16.91
N TYR A 200 -40.19 -10.79 15.71
CA TYR A 200 -38.78 -10.43 15.48
C TYR A 200 -38.37 -9.15 16.20
N CYS A 201 -39.30 -8.20 16.36
CA CYS A 201 -39.08 -6.96 17.10
C CYS A 201 -39.01 -7.20 18.62
N ASP A 202 -39.65 -8.26 19.13
CA ASP A 202 -39.57 -8.62 20.55
C ASP A 202 -38.22 -9.25 20.90
N PHE A 203 -37.63 -10.05 19.99
CA PHE A 203 -36.32 -10.67 20.19
C PHE A 203 -35.14 -9.76 19.87
N ASN A 204 -35.26 -8.85 18.90
CA ASN A 204 -34.19 -7.92 18.54
C ASN A 204 -34.48 -6.52 19.07
N SER A 205 -33.66 -6.05 20.01
CA SER A 205 -33.76 -4.67 20.50
C SER A 205 -33.56 -3.65 19.38
N ILE A 206 -34.31 -2.54 19.43
CA ILE A 206 -34.25 -1.43 18.46
C ILE A 206 -32.80 -0.91 18.31
N SER A 207 -32.05 -0.89 19.42
CA SER A 207 -30.65 -0.48 19.46
C SER A 207 -29.75 -1.40 18.62
N GLN A 208 -29.92 -2.72 18.70
CA GLN A 208 -29.13 -3.67 17.90
C GLN A 208 -29.40 -3.52 16.40
N VAL A 209 -30.67 -3.31 16.01
CA VAL A 209 -31.04 -3.08 14.61
C VAL A 209 -30.45 -1.77 14.09
N SER A 210 -30.47 -0.71 14.91
CA SER A 210 -29.90 0.59 14.57
C SER A 210 -28.38 0.51 14.39
N VAL A 211 -27.67 -0.20 15.27
CA VAL A 211 -26.23 -0.45 15.15
C VAL A 211 -25.92 -1.21 13.87
N LYS A 212 -26.68 -2.25 13.54
CA LYS A 212 -26.53 -2.99 12.27
C LYS A 212 -26.73 -2.09 11.04
N LEU A 213 -27.69 -1.16 11.09
CA LEU A 213 -28.00 -0.24 9.98
C LEU A 213 -26.90 0.82 9.76
N PHE A 214 -26.32 1.36 10.83
CA PHE A 214 -25.34 2.43 10.72
C PHE A 214 -23.90 1.90 10.71
N ASN A 215 -23.50 1.15 11.74
CA ASN A 215 -22.10 0.77 11.94
C ASN A 215 -21.64 -0.31 10.97
N ASN A 216 -22.42 -1.40 10.81
CA ASN A 216 -22.00 -2.50 9.94
C ASN A 216 -21.99 -2.07 8.46
N ILE A 217 -22.96 -1.26 8.04
CA ILE A 217 -22.99 -0.73 6.67
C ILE A 217 -21.87 0.29 6.44
N ASP A 218 -21.55 1.15 7.42
CA ASP A 218 -20.44 2.09 7.29
C ASP A 218 -19.10 1.36 7.18
N HIS A 219 -18.87 0.35 8.02
CA HIS A 219 -17.68 -0.50 7.95
C HIS A 219 -17.56 -1.20 6.60
N MET A 220 -18.66 -1.78 6.11
CA MET A 220 -18.73 -2.39 4.78
C MET A 220 -18.46 -1.37 3.66
N SER A 221 -18.98 -0.14 3.76
CA SER A 221 -18.73 0.93 2.79
C SER A 221 -17.27 1.35 2.75
N LYS A 222 -16.60 1.43 3.92
CA LYS A 222 -15.16 1.71 3.99
C LYS A 222 -14.37 0.59 3.31
N GLY A 223 -14.75 -0.66 3.58
CA GLY A 223 -14.13 -1.84 2.99
C GLY A 223 -14.26 -1.94 1.47
N ILE A 224 -15.33 -1.40 0.85
CA ILE A 224 -15.52 -1.37 -0.62
C ILE A 224 -14.91 -0.10 -1.26
N GLY A 225 -14.76 0.97 -0.48
CA GLY A 225 -14.35 2.28 -0.95
C GLY A 225 -12.87 2.40 -1.28
N PHE A 226 -12.23 3.44 -0.76
CA PHE A 226 -10.82 3.72 -1.07
C PHE A 226 -9.87 2.61 -0.61
N GLU A 227 -10.12 1.99 0.54
CA GLU A 227 -9.24 0.94 1.08
C GLU A 227 -9.13 -0.26 0.13
N PHE A 228 -10.25 -0.68 -0.46
CA PHE A 228 -10.25 -1.72 -1.50
C PHE A 228 -9.40 -1.30 -2.72
N SER A 229 -9.53 -0.04 -3.11
CA SER A 229 -8.78 0.53 -4.23
C SER A 229 -7.27 0.48 -3.98
N VAL A 230 -6.83 0.81 -2.76
CA VAL A 230 -5.42 0.75 -2.35
C VAL A 230 -4.89 -0.68 -2.40
N LEU A 231 -5.66 -1.65 -1.90
CA LEU A 231 -5.29 -3.07 -2.00
C LEU A 231 -5.11 -3.51 -3.46
N LEU A 232 -6.02 -3.10 -4.33
CA LEU A 232 -5.93 -3.43 -5.74
C LEU A 232 -4.74 -2.75 -6.43
N THR A 233 -4.48 -1.48 -6.12
CA THR A 233 -3.28 -0.76 -6.60
C THR A 233 -2.01 -1.44 -6.13
N ALA A 234 -1.94 -1.92 -4.89
CA ALA A 234 -0.77 -2.63 -4.38
C ALA A 234 -0.52 -3.94 -5.15
N LEU A 235 -1.56 -4.72 -5.43
CA LEU A 235 -1.44 -5.94 -6.23
C LEU A 235 -1.03 -5.66 -7.68
N LEU A 236 -1.69 -4.71 -8.34
CA LEU A 236 -1.42 -4.36 -9.75
C LEU A 236 -0.03 -3.74 -9.93
N SER A 237 0.38 -2.86 -9.02
CA SER A 237 1.72 -2.25 -9.06
C SER A 237 2.82 -3.26 -8.74
N ALA A 238 2.59 -4.21 -7.83
CA ALA A 238 3.53 -5.29 -7.57
C ALA A 238 3.74 -6.15 -8.81
N VAL A 239 2.66 -6.58 -9.47
CA VAL A 239 2.74 -7.36 -10.71
C VAL A 239 3.45 -6.59 -11.82
N CYS A 240 3.07 -5.32 -12.04
CA CYS A 240 3.69 -4.46 -13.06
C CYS A 240 5.20 -4.26 -12.80
N CYS A 241 5.58 -4.00 -11.54
CA CYS A 241 6.96 -3.81 -11.14
C CYS A 241 7.81 -5.08 -11.37
N VAL A 242 7.31 -6.26 -10.99
CA VAL A 242 8.00 -7.53 -11.21
C VAL A 242 8.20 -7.81 -12.70
N ILE A 243 7.18 -7.56 -13.53
CA ILE A 243 7.28 -7.75 -14.99
C ILE A 243 8.37 -6.85 -15.57
N VAL A 244 8.38 -5.56 -15.24
CA VAL A 244 9.39 -4.63 -15.75
C VAL A 244 10.78 -4.96 -15.21
N ALA A 245 10.91 -5.39 -13.95
CA ALA A 245 12.18 -5.80 -13.37
C ALA A 245 12.78 -7.02 -14.09
N LEU A 246 11.96 -8.04 -14.39
CA LEU A 246 12.36 -9.22 -15.15
C LEU A 246 12.82 -8.89 -16.57
N ILE A 247 12.20 -7.90 -17.22
CA ILE A 247 12.61 -7.42 -18.56
C ILE A 247 14.00 -6.77 -18.52
N ILE A 248 14.31 -5.99 -17.48
CA ILE A 248 15.58 -5.27 -17.38
C ILE A 248 16.73 -6.21 -17.00
N ASN A 249 16.59 -6.99 -15.92
CA ASN A 249 17.64 -7.88 -15.43
C ASN A 249 17.05 -9.11 -14.71
N TRP A 250 16.74 -10.15 -15.46
CA TRP A 250 16.11 -11.37 -14.92
C TRP A 250 16.94 -12.07 -13.82
N GLN A 251 18.27 -12.04 -13.91
CA GLN A 251 19.15 -12.70 -12.94
C GLN A 251 19.07 -12.08 -11.54
N LEU A 252 19.14 -10.74 -11.45
CA LEU A 252 19.06 -10.03 -10.18
C LEU A 252 17.67 -10.11 -9.57
N THR A 253 16.63 -10.02 -10.40
CA THR A 253 15.24 -10.07 -9.93
C THR A 253 14.88 -11.44 -9.33
N LEU A 254 15.32 -12.55 -9.91
CA LEU A 254 15.05 -13.89 -9.36
C LEU A 254 15.67 -14.10 -7.98
N ILE A 255 16.87 -13.57 -7.75
CA ILE A 255 17.53 -13.65 -6.44
C ILE A 255 16.69 -12.94 -5.37
N ILE A 256 16.21 -11.73 -5.68
CA ILE A 256 15.36 -10.95 -4.76
C ILE A 256 14.00 -11.62 -4.55
N LEU A 257 13.43 -12.24 -5.60
CA LEU A 257 12.16 -12.95 -5.50
C LEU A 257 12.26 -14.18 -4.57
N CYS A 258 13.40 -14.87 -4.56
CA CYS A 258 13.65 -16.01 -3.67
C CYS A 258 13.82 -15.60 -2.19
N THR A 259 14.32 -14.39 -1.89
CA THR A 259 14.51 -13.94 -0.52
C THR A 259 13.23 -13.42 0.13
N ALA A 260 12.27 -12.91 -0.66
CA ALA A 260 10.97 -12.42 -0.17
C ALA A 260 10.15 -13.47 0.63
N PRO A 261 9.92 -14.71 0.16
CA PRO A 261 9.19 -15.72 0.94
C PRO A 261 9.96 -16.16 2.19
N PHE A 262 11.29 -16.13 2.16
CA PHE A 262 12.11 -16.44 3.34
C PHE A 262 11.93 -15.40 4.45
N ALA A 263 11.87 -14.11 4.10
CA ALA A 263 11.58 -13.04 5.06
C ALA A 263 10.19 -13.19 5.69
N ILE A 264 9.18 -13.54 4.87
CA ILE A 264 7.81 -13.77 5.35
C ILE A 264 7.76 -14.98 6.30
N ALA A 265 8.42 -16.09 5.93
CA ALA A 265 8.51 -17.26 6.79
C ALA A 265 9.17 -16.92 8.13
N GLY A 266 10.23 -16.12 8.13
CA GLY A 266 10.85 -15.57 9.34
C GLY A 266 9.86 -14.84 10.25
N SER A 267 8.99 -13.98 9.69
CA SER A 267 7.97 -13.26 10.47
C SER A 267 6.91 -14.18 11.11
N PHE A 268 6.62 -15.34 10.53
CA PHE A 268 5.70 -16.31 11.16
C PHE A 268 6.29 -16.94 12.42
N PHE A 269 7.62 -17.15 12.47
CA PHE A 269 8.28 -17.69 13.66
C PHE A 269 8.26 -16.71 14.85
N PHE A 270 8.24 -15.40 14.61
CA PHE A 270 8.14 -14.37 15.66
C PHE A 270 6.71 -14.12 16.17
N LYS A 271 5.71 -14.88 15.71
CA LYS A 271 4.29 -14.62 16.02
C LYS A 271 3.83 -15.14 17.39
N GLU A 272 4.74 -15.66 18.20
CA GLU A 272 4.51 -16.11 19.60
C GLU A 272 3.96 -15.00 20.52
N SER A 273 4.14 -13.70 20.21
CA SER A 273 3.62 -12.59 21.04
C SER A 273 2.10 -12.53 21.19
N LYS A 274 1.33 -13.28 20.39
CA LYS A 274 -0.13 -13.38 20.61
C LYS A 274 -0.47 -14.01 21.95
N ASN A 275 0.34 -14.97 22.40
CA ASN A 275 0.15 -15.64 23.68
C ASN A 275 0.37 -14.68 24.86
N GLU A 276 1.31 -13.74 24.72
CA GLU A 276 1.56 -12.72 25.76
C GLU A 276 0.35 -11.83 26.00
N LEU A 277 -0.32 -11.38 24.92
CA LEU A 277 -1.49 -10.51 25.04
C LEU A 277 -2.68 -11.21 25.74
N ASP A 278 -2.87 -12.50 25.48
CA ASP A 278 -3.92 -13.30 26.13
C ASP A 278 -3.63 -13.47 27.63
N MET A 279 -2.37 -13.68 28.01
CA MET A 279 -1.96 -13.73 29.43
C MET A 279 -2.14 -12.38 30.12
N TYR A 280 -1.81 -11.27 29.45
CA TYR A 280 -2.10 -9.92 29.95
C TYR A 280 -3.60 -9.65 30.08
N SER A 281 -4.43 -10.17 29.17
CA SER A 281 -5.89 -10.04 29.25
C SER A 281 -6.45 -10.75 30.48
N GLN A 282 -5.98 -11.97 30.77
CA GLN A 282 -6.41 -12.72 31.96
C GLN A 282 -6.00 -12.01 33.26
N ALA A 283 -4.78 -11.49 33.35
CA ALA A 283 -4.36 -10.68 34.49
C ALA A 283 -5.17 -9.39 34.61
N GLY A 284 -5.49 -8.74 33.49
CA GLY A 284 -6.34 -7.56 33.43
C GLY A 284 -7.76 -7.83 33.92
N GLU A 285 -8.32 -9.01 33.63
CA GLU A 285 -9.63 -9.44 34.11
C GLU A 285 -9.67 -9.57 35.64
N ILE A 286 -8.65 -10.19 36.25
CA ILE A 286 -8.52 -10.30 37.71
C ILE A 286 -8.41 -8.91 38.34
N VAL A 287 -7.58 -8.03 37.77
CA VAL A 287 -7.44 -6.65 38.25
C VAL A 287 -8.76 -5.88 38.15
N GLN A 288 -9.50 -6.06 37.06
CA GLN A 288 -10.82 -5.45 36.85
C GLN A 288 -11.84 -5.95 37.88
N GLU A 289 -11.84 -7.24 38.21
CA GLU A 289 -12.67 -7.86 39.26
C GLU A 289 -12.40 -7.21 40.62
N VAL A 290 -11.12 -7.07 40.98
CA VAL A 290 -10.69 -6.47 42.27
C VAL A 290 -11.03 -4.99 42.33
N PHE A 291 -10.82 -4.22 41.25
CA PHE A 291 -11.19 -2.81 41.21
C PHE A 291 -12.70 -2.58 41.28
N SER A 292 -13.48 -3.42 40.60
CA SER A 292 -14.95 -3.38 40.66
C SER A 292 -15.47 -3.70 42.06
N SER A 293 -14.76 -4.55 42.82
CA SER A 293 -15.14 -5.00 44.16
C SER A 293 -14.29 -4.41 45.29
N ILE A 294 -13.60 -3.28 45.05
CA ILE A 294 -12.55 -2.76 45.95
C ILE A 294 -13.04 -2.50 47.38
N ARG A 295 -14.28 -2.04 47.57
CA ARG A 295 -14.86 -1.83 48.91
C ARG A 295 -14.98 -3.13 49.67
N THR A 296 -15.36 -4.21 48.99
CA THR A 296 -15.48 -5.55 49.55
C THR A 296 -14.09 -6.10 49.90
N ALA A 297 -13.13 -5.98 48.98
CA ALA A 297 -11.74 -6.41 49.19
C ALA A 297 -11.09 -5.72 50.40
N ILE A 298 -11.33 -4.41 50.59
CA ILE A 298 -10.88 -3.65 51.76
C ILE A 298 -11.62 -4.09 53.04
N SER A 299 -12.94 -4.28 52.98
CA SER A 299 -13.75 -4.68 54.14
C SER A 299 -13.40 -6.07 54.68
N LEU A 300 -12.97 -6.98 53.80
CA LEU A 300 -12.54 -8.34 54.14
C LEU A 300 -11.03 -8.43 54.44
N ASN A 301 -10.32 -7.29 54.40
CA ASN A 301 -8.87 -7.22 54.55
C ASN A 301 -8.10 -8.15 53.58
N GLY A 302 -8.66 -8.36 52.38
CA GLY A 302 -8.19 -9.32 51.37
C GLY A 302 -7.11 -8.78 50.41
N GLY A 303 -6.64 -7.55 50.57
CA GLY A 303 -5.73 -6.89 49.62
C GLY A 303 -4.42 -7.66 49.36
N LYS A 304 -3.85 -8.31 50.39
CA LYS A 304 -2.61 -9.10 50.25
C LYS A 304 -2.80 -10.44 49.53
N PHE A 305 -4.05 -10.92 49.44
CA PHE A 305 -4.40 -12.15 48.73
C PHE A 305 -4.57 -11.85 47.24
N GLU A 306 -5.29 -10.78 46.90
CA GLU A 306 -5.50 -10.35 45.51
C GLU A 306 -4.22 -9.84 44.84
N GLU A 307 -3.26 -9.27 45.59
CA GLU A 307 -1.94 -8.86 45.05
C GLU A 307 -1.08 -10.06 44.59
N LYS A 308 -1.28 -11.23 45.20
CA LYS A 308 -0.51 -12.45 44.89
C LYS A 308 -1.15 -13.31 43.81
N ARG A 309 -2.41 -13.05 43.50
CA ARG A 309 -3.23 -13.78 42.53
C ARG A 309 -2.96 -13.23 41.14
#